data_AF-A0A519THN5-F1
#
_entry.id   AF-A0A519THN5-F1
#
_cell.length_a   1.000
_cell.length_b   1.000
_cell.length_c   1.000
_cell.angle_alpha   90.00
_cell.angle_beta   90.00
_cell.angle_gamma   90.00
#
_symmetry.space_group_name_H-M   'P 1'
#
loop_
_entity.id
_entity.type
_entity.pdbx_description
1 polymer ?
#
loop_
_entity_poly.entity_id
_entity_poly.type
_entity_poly.pdbx_seq_one_letter_code
_entity_poly.pdbx_strand_id
1 'polypeptide(L)'
;MRLLSMKPTLVAVALLGLTNACQNAAAAGYEISGQLKNAPAGTTLHLSELTSSQFVERGTATTDAQGKFTFKSTQPATTAVYQL
;
A
#
# COMPACT_ATOMS: atom_id res chain seq x y z
N MET A 1 3.62 1.57 -54.07
CA MET A 1 3.40 1.37 -52.62
C MET A 1 3.86 2.65 -51.90
N ARG A 2 2.98 3.65 -51.75
CA ARG A 2 3.31 4.93 -51.09
C ARG A 2 2.94 4.80 -49.61
N LEU A 3 3.94 4.84 -48.73
CA LEU A 3 3.74 4.86 -47.29
C LEU A 3 2.92 6.09 -46.92
N LEU A 4 1.77 5.89 -46.27
CA LEU A 4 1.03 6.98 -45.63
C LEU A 4 1.93 7.57 -44.54
N SER A 5 2.36 8.82 -44.75
CA SER A 5 3.06 9.63 -43.75
C SER A 5 2.09 9.93 -42.60
N MET A 6 2.22 9.17 -41.52
CA MET A 6 1.43 9.33 -40.30
C MET A 6 1.93 10.59 -39.58
N LYS A 7 1.04 11.58 -39.42
CA LYS A 7 1.35 12.88 -38.82
C LYS A 7 1.85 12.69 -37.38
N PRO A 8 3.02 13.26 -37.01
CA PRO A 8 3.67 13.06 -35.70
C PRO A 8 2.82 13.60 -34.52
N THR A 9 1.81 14.42 -34.79
CA THR A 9 0.90 14.99 -33.80
C THR A 9 0.00 13.96 -33.12
N LEU A 10 -0.34 12.84 -33.79
CA LEU A 10 -1.18 11.80 -33.17
C LEU A 10 -0.43 10.98 -32.11
N VAL A 11 0.90 10.84 -32.28
CA VAL A 11 1.76 10.06 -31.38
C VAL A 11 2.03 10.82 -30.08
N ALA A 12 2.17 12.14 -30.14
CA ALA A 12 2.43 12.97 -28.96
C ALA A 12 1.27 12.95 -27.94
N VAL A 13 0.01 13.00 -28.39
CA VAL A 13 -1.17 12.98 -27.51
C VAL A 13 -1.34 11.63 -26.81
N ALA A 14 -1.02 10.51 -27.49
CA ALA A 14 -1.05 9.18 -26.88
C ALA A 14 0.03 9.02 -25.80
N LEU A 15 1.24 9.57 -26.01
CA LEU A 15 2.32 9.57 -25.03
C LEU A 15 1.99 10.41 -23.79
N LEU A 16 1.39 11.59 -23.97
CA LEU A 16 0.91 12.46 -22.88
C LEU A 16 -0.20 11.79 -22.04
N GLY A 17 -1.04 10.96 -22.66
CA GLY A 17 -2.07 10.18 -21.97
C GLY A 17 -1.50 9.04 -21.11
N LEU A 18 -0.43 8.37 -21.57
CA LEU A 18 0.22 7.30 -20.81
C LEU A 18 0.97 7.82 -19.58
N THR A 19 1.61 8.99 -19.66
CA THR A 19 2.35 9.55 -18.52
C THR A 19 1.44 9.90 -17.33
N ASN A 20 0.23 10.38 -17.61
CA ASN A 20 -0.76 10.72 -16.58
C ASN A 20 -1.40 9.49 -15.91
N ALA A 21 -1.47 8.36 -16.61
CA ALA A 21 -1.95 7.10 -16.06
C ALA A 21 -0.91 6.44 -15.13
N CYS A 22 0.39 6.60 -15.42
CA CYS A 22 1.46 6.09 -14.55
C CYS A 22 1.64 6.91 -13.25
N GLN A 23 1.22 8.18 -13.23
CA GLN A 23 1.29 9.03 -12.03
C GLN A 23 0.18 8.75 -11.01
N ASN A 24 -0.90 8.09 -11.42
CA ASN A 24 -2.02 7.72 -10.54
C ASN A 24 -1.98 6.26 -10.07
N ALA A 25 -0.87 5.55 -10.32
CA ALA A 25 -0.54 4.38 -9.52
C ALA A 25 -0.18 4.88 -8.10
N ALA A 26 -1.22 5.26 -7.34
CA ALA A 26 -1.12 5.53 -5.91
C ALA A 26 -0.25 4.41 -5.33
N ALA A 27 0.88 4.78 -4.73
CA ALA A 27 1.84 3.83 -4.19
C ALA A 27 1.05 2.77 -3.43
N ALA A 28 1.09 1.53 -3.93
CA ALA A 28 0.29 0.46 -3.37
C ALA A 28 0.66 0.37 -1.89
N GLY A 29 -0.32 0.66 -1.03
CA GLY A 29 -0.16 0.57 0.40
C GLY A 29 0.24 -0.84 0.84
N TYR A 30 0.52 -1.02 2.11
CA TYR A 30 0.87 -2.34 2.66
C TYR A 30 -0.21 -2.88 3.61
N GLU A 31 -0.22 -4.20 3.73
CA GLU A 31 -1.05 -4.94 4.68
C GLU A 31 -0.16 -5.78 5.60
N ILE A 32 -0.44 -5.76 6.90
CA ILE A 32 0.15 -6.68 7.88
C ILE A 32 -0.99 -7.52 8.46
N SER A 33 -0.96 -8.83 8.20
CA SER A 33 -1.96 -9.77 8.68
C SER A 33 -1.31 -10.86 9.53
N GLY A 34 -2.01 -11.32 10.56
CA GLY A 34 -1.55 -12.42 11.40
C GLY A 34 -2.69 -13.07 12.18
N GLN A 35 -2.32 -14.00 13.07
CA GLN A 35 -3.25 -14.67 13.96
C GLN A 35 -2.61 -14.86 15.34
N LEU A 36 -3.26 -14.33 16.38
CA LEU A 36 -2.92 -14.65 17.75
C LEU A 36 -3.62 -15.95 18.16
N LYS A 37 -2.84 -16.91 18.64
CA LYS A 37 -3.40 -18.13 19.23
C LYS A 37 -3.82 -17.86 20.67
N ASN A 38 -4.96 -18.41 21.07
CA ASN A 38 -5.54 -18.28 22.41
C ASN A 38 -5.89 -16.83 22.83
N ALA A 39 -6.01 -15.91 21.86
CA ALA A 39 -6.53 -14.58 22.12
C ALA A 39 -8.06 -14.58 21.96
N PRO A 40 -8.81 -13.91 22.85
CA PRO A 40 -10.24 -13.74 22.67
C PRO A 40 -10.52 -12.86 21.43
N ALA A 41 -11.70 -13.06 20.84
CA ALA A 41 -12.25 -12.12 19.87
C ALA A 41 -12.34 -10.72 20.51
N GLY A 42 -12.11 -9.66 19.74
CA GLY A 42 -12.17 -8.31 20.29
C GLY A 42 -10.87 -7.83 20.96
N THR A 43 -9.80 -8.64 20.97
CA THR A 43 -8.49 -8.19 21.47
C THR A 43 -7.99 -7.06 20.58
N THR A 44 -7.68 -5.90 21.17
CA THR A 44 -7.12 -4.75 20.44
C THR A 44 -5.60 -4.87 20.37
N LEU A 45 -5.05 -4.69 19.18
CA LEU A 45 -3.61 -4.71 18.89
C LEU A 45 -3.19 -3.33 18.39
N HIS A 46 -2.01 -2.88 18.80
CA HIS A 46 -1.42 -1.61 18.37
C HIS A 46 -0.17 -1.88 17.55
N LEU A 47 -0.19 -1.48 16.28
CA LEU A 47 0.99 -1.55 15.43
C LEU A 47 1.79 -0.25 15.60
N SER A 48 3.07 -0.36 15.94
CA SER A 48 4.00 0.76 15.89
C SER A 48 5.16 0.49 14.94
N GLU A 49 5.68 1.53 14.32
CA GLU A 49 6.84 1.47 13.43
C GLU A 49 8.02 2.22 14.06
N LEU A 50 9.21 1.63 14.00
CA LEU A 50 10.44 2.28 14.41
C LEU A 50 10.80 3.37 13.40
N THR A 51 10.69 4.62 13.84
CA THR A 51 11.27 5.78 13.16
C THR A 51 12.72 5.97 13.62
N SER A 52 13.33 7.13 13.39
CA SER A 52 14.76 7.37 13.63
C SER A 52 15.29 6.87 14.99
N SER A 53 14.53 7.01 16.08
CA SER A 53 14.94 6.54 17.41
C SER A 53 13.78 6.12 18.32
N GLN A 54 12.56 6.04 17.79
CA GLN A 54 11.36 5.77 18.59
C GLN A 54 10.30 5.03 17.79
N PHE A 55 9.53 4.21 18.47
CA PHE A 55 8.33 3.61 17.90
C PHE A 55 7.19 4.63 17.89
N VAL A 56 6.55 4.76 16.74
CA VAL A 56 5.39 5.64 16.52
C VAL A 56 4.20 4.77 16.11
N GLU A 57 3.05 4.99 16.74
CA GLU A 57 1.83 4.25 16.45
C GLU A 57 1.35 4.49 15.01
N ARG A 58 1.03 3.41 14.30
CA ARG A 58 0.55 3.41 12.91
C ARG A 58 -0.90 3.01 12.79
N GLY A 59 -1.44 2.30 13.78
CA GLY A 59 -2.86 2.01 13.84
C GLY A 59 -3.18 0.87 14.78
N THR A 60 -4.47 0.58 14.85
CA THR A 60 -5.03 -0.46 15.69
C THR A 60 -5.78 -1.49 14.84
N ALA A 61 -5.74 -2.75 15.27
CA ALA A 61 -6.59 -3.81 14.72
C ALA A 61 -7.27 -4.56 15.87
N THR A 62 -8.34 -5.27 15.54
CA THR A 62 -9.07 -6.10 16.49
C THR A 62 -9.09 -7.53 15.98
N THR A 63 -8.87 -8.50 16.87
CA THR A 63 -8.99 -9.91 16.50
C THR A 63 -10.43 -10.32 16.19
N ASP A 64 -10.59 -11.17 15.19
CA ASP A 64 -11.83 -11.90 14.95
C ASP A 64 -12.01 -13.09 15.92
N ALA A 65 -13.07 -13.88 15.72
CA ALA A 65 -13.37 -15.06 16.53
C ALA A 65 -12.30 -16.16 16.46
N GLN A 66 -11.40 -16.13 15.48
CA GLN A 66 -10.29 -17.05 15.32
C GLN A 66 -8.94 -16.43 15.76
N GLY A 67 -8.94 -15.21 16.27
CA GLY A 67 -7.72 -14.50 16.66
C GLY A 67 -7.00 -13.82 15.49
N LYS A 68 -7.60 -13.76 14.30
CA LYS A 68 -6.96 -13.14 13.12
C LYS A 68 -7.10 -11.62 13.16
N PHE A 69 -6.10 -10.93 12.66
CA PHE A 69 -6.09 -9.47 12.57
C PHE A 69 -5.46 -9.01 11.25
N THR A 70 -5.80 -7.79 10.84
CA THR A 70 -5.27 -7.14 9.66
C THR A 70 -5.09 -5.64 9.91
N PHE A 71 -3.90 -5.11 9.65
CA PHE A 71 -3.63 -3.67 9.55
C PHE A 71 -3.49 -3.29 8.08
N LYS A 72 -4.12 -2.20 7.66
CA LYS A 72 -4.01 -1.65 6.31
C LYS A 72 -3.45 -0.25 6.38
N SER A 73 -2.45 0.04 5.55
CA SER A 73 -1.85 1.36 5.45
C SER A 73 -1.91 1.85 4.01
N THR A 74 -2.12 3.15 3.84
CA THR A 74 -1.95 3.83 2.54
C THR A 74 -0.54 4.39 2.38
N GLN A 75 0.32 4.24 3.39
CA GLN A 75 1.73 4.60 3.29
C GLN A 75 2.42 3.68 2.26
N PRO A 76 3.38 4.21 1.49
CA PRO A 76 4.18 3.38 0.59
C PRO A 76 4.84 2.21 1.34
N ALA A 77 4.86 1.03 0.72
CA ALA A 77 5.59 -0.11 1.25
C ALA A 77 7.11 0.14 1.20
N THR A 78 7.71 0.48 2.35
CA THR A 78 9.16 0.63 2.52
C THR A 78 9.70 -0.36 3.54
N THR A 79 11.00 -0.67 3.49
CA THR A 79 11.67 -1.44 4.54
C THR A 79 11.57 -0.68 5.87
N ALA A 80 10.99 -1.32 6.89
CA ALA A 80 10.80 -0.74 8.21
C ALA A 80 10.80 -1.84 9.28
N VAL A 81 10.97 -1.45 10.54
CA VAL A 81 10.84 -2.33 11.71
C VAL A 81 9.51 -2.02 12.39
N TYR A 82 8.72 -3.06 12.66
CA TYR A 82 7.43 -2.94 13.32
C TYR A 82 7.43 -3.68 14.67
N GLN A 83 6.61 -3.21 15.60
CA GLN A 83 6.25 -3.92 16.83
C GLN A 83 4.72 -3.99 16.96
N LEU A 84 4.26 -5.08 17.55
CA LEU A 84 2.86 -5.42 17.75
C LEU A 84 2.58 -5.58 19.25
#